data_AF-A0AA87W0I4-F1
#
_entry.id   AF-A0AA87W0I4-F1
#
_cell.length_a   1.000
_cell.length_b   1.000
_cell.length_c   1.000
_cell.angle_alpha   90.00
_cell.angle_beta   90.00
_cell.angle_gamma   90.00
#
_symmetry.space_group_name_H-M   'P 1'
#
loop_
_entity.id
_entity.type
_entity.pdbx_description
1 polymer ?
#
loop_
_entity_poly.entity_id
_entity_poly.type
_entity_poly.pdbx_seq_one_letter_code
_entity_poly.pdbx_strand_id
1 'polypeptide(L)'
;MLPAVKSVAVSAALAMFGMALDPAPVIAQTVCGQAGTGTALGSATGSFALACGGLSSAAGNGGTAIGFQSEADGRVAKALGSLSQATGNYTTATGSESKAIGDSSTATGVLSNAAGVGSTAMGGGSIANSISGALEGANPFALGATALLYDGKS
;
A
#
# COMPACT_ATOMS: atom_id res chain seq x y z
N MET A 1 -57.06 -37.49 17.89
CA MET A 1 -55.88 -36.83 18.48
C MET A 1 -54.82 -36.73 17.39
N LEU A 2 -54.32 -35.51 17.18
CA LEU A 2 -53.57 -35.01 16.01
C LEU A 2 -52.14 -35.62 15.84
N PRO A 3 -51.51 -35.42 14.66
CA PRO A 3 -50.36 -36.17 14.13
C PRO A 3 -48.99 -35.49 14.38
N ALA A 4 -47.88 -36.21 14.20
CA ALA A 4 -46.52 -35.63 14.18
C ALA A 4 -46.01 -35.51 12.73
N VAL A 5 -45.84 -34.27 12.27
CA VAL A 5 -45.23 -33.87 10.99
C VAL A 5 -43.80 -33.36 11.24
N LYS A 6 -42.88 -33.77 10.36
CA LYS A 6 -41.52 -33.29 10.00
C LYS A 6 -40.93 -32.07 10.74
N SER A 7 -39.60 -32.10 10.98
CA SER A 7 -38.72 -30.92 10.89
C SER A 7 -37.25 -31.28 10.66
N VAL A 8 -36.70 -30.81 9.54
CA VAL A 8 -35.28 -30.81 9.16
C VAL A 8 -34.55 -29.79 10.05
N ALA A 9 -33.53 -30.21 10.80
CA ALA A 9 -32.72 -29.31 11.61
C ALA A 9 -31.58 -28.70 10.78
N VAL A 10 -31.83 -27.53 10.20
CA VAL A 10 -30.79 -26.59 9.77
C VAL A 10 -30.24 -25.94 11.04
N SER A 11 -29.05 -26.34 11.51
CA SER A 11 -28.42 -25.68 12.65
C SER A 11 -27.62 -24.46 12.19
N ALA A 12 -28.28 -23.31 12.25
CA ALA A 12 -27.64 -22.01 12.31
C ALA A 12 -27.01 -21.83 13.71
N ALA A 13 -25.69 -21.87 13.79
CA ALA A 13 -24.96 -21.49 15.00
C ALA A 13 -24.53 -20.01 14.88
N LEU A 14 -25.39 -19.14 15.39
CA LEU A 14 -25.15 -17.72 15.63
C LEU A 14 -24.19 -17.59 16.83
N ALA A 15 -22.88 -17.49 16.58
CA ALA A 15 -21.90 -17.21 17.63
C ALA A 15 -21.69 -15.69 17.75
N MET A 16 -22.58 -15.03 18.48
CA MET A 16 -22.26 -13.77 19.15
C MET A 16 -21.33 -14.12 20.32
N PHE A 17 -20.02 -14.03 20.11
CA PHE A 17 -19.03 -14.17 21.18
C PHE A 17 -18.20 -12.88 21.28
N GLY A 18 -18.46 -12.16 22.37
CA GLY A 18 -17.65 -11.13 23.02
C GLY A 18 -16.64 -10.33 22.18
N MET A 19 -16.98 -9.07 21.90
CA MET A 19 -15.95 -8.03 21.76
C MET A 19 -15.33 -7.80 23.15
N ALA A 20 -14.33 -8.61 23.49
CA ALA A 20 -13.44 -8.34 24.61
C ALA A 20 -12.59 -7.13 24.23
N LEU A 21 -12.78 -6.04 24.97
CA LEU A 21 -11.89 -4.89 24.99
C LEU A 21 -10.62 -5.28 25.75
N ASP A 22 -9.81 -6.18 25.21
CA ASP A 22 -8.46 -6.39 25.71
C ASP A 22 -7.58 -5.25 25.16
N PRO A 23 -6.84 -4.51 26.00
CA PRO A 23 -5.78 -3.61 25.54
C PRO A 23 -4.60 -4.46 25.06
N ALA A 24 -4.78 -5.20 23.98
CA ALA A 24 -3.70 -5.91 23.31
C ALA A 24 -2.82 -4.88 22.58
N PRO A 25 -1.49 -5.06 22.54
CA PRO A 25 -0.61 -4.20 21.76
C PRO A 25 -1.11 -4.19 20.31
N VAL A 26 -1.39 -3.00 19.77
CA VAL A 26 -1.91 -2.83 18.41
C VAL A 26 -0.83 -3.25 17.41
N ILE A 27 -0.78 -4.53 17.11
CA ILE A 27 -0.13 -5.04 15.91
C ILE A 27 -0.95 -4.55 14.72
N ALA A 28 -0.31 -3.96 13.71
CA ALA A 28 -0.95 -3.28 12.58
C ALA A 28 -2.02 -4.13 11.86
N GLN A 29 -1.97 -5.46 12.01
CA GLN A 29 -2.99 -6.39 11.52
C GLN A 29 -4.40 -6.12 12.08
N THR A 30 -4.56 -5.57 13.29
CA THR A 30 -5.87 -5.33 13.89
C THR A 30 -6.61 -4.15 13.25
N VAL A 31 -5.89 -3.13 12.74
CA VAL A 31 -6.51 -1.92 12.15
C VAL A 31 -7.12 -2.20 10.77
N CYS A 32 -6.52 -3.12 10.01
CA CYS A 32 -7.00 -3.48 8.67
C CYS A 32 -8.07 -4.59 8.71
N GLY A 33 -8.39 -5.13 9.89
CA GLY A 33 -9.27 -6.29 10.07
C GLY A 33 -10.46 -6.12 11.04
N GLN A 34 -10.69 -4.96 11.66
CA GLN A 34 -11.80 -4.77 12.60
C GLN A 34 -12.70 -3.57 12.24
N ALA A 35 -13.92 -3.90 11.80
CA ALA A 35 -15.17 -3.15 11.88
C ALA A 35 -15.17 -1.66 11.44
N GLY A 36 -15.55 -1.41 10.18
CA GLY A 36 -16.02 -0.09 9.74
C GLY A 36 -15.99 0.11 8.23
N THR A 37 -17.02 -0.37 7.52
CA THR A 37 -17.36 0.01 6.13
C THR A 37 -16.24 -0.07 5.08
N GLY A 38 -15.95 -1.26 4.57
CA GLY A 38 -15.20 -1.40 3.31
C GLY A 38 -14.55 -2.76 3.12
N THR A 39 -15.14 -3.61 2.29
CA THR A 39 -14.57 -4.88 1.82
C THR A 39 -13.15 -4.71 1.28
N ALA A 40 -12.16 -5.39 1.85
CA ALA A 40 -10.79 -5.25 1.37
C ALA A 40 -9.78 -6.29 1.93
N LEU A 41 -9.77 -7.51 1.39
CA LEU A 41 -8.68 -8.46 1.62
C LEU A 41 -7.41 -7.93 0.93
N GLY A 42 -6.49 -7.34 1.68
CA GLY A 42 -5.12 -7.14 1.25
C GLY A 42 -4.34 -8.46 1.36
N SER A 43 -3.41 -8.72 0.43
CA SER A 43 -2.56 -9.91 0.43
C SER A 43 -1.14 -9.54 0.88
N ALA A 44 -0.75 -9.96 2.08
CA ALA A 44 0.61 -9.78 2.61
C ALA A 44 1.34 -11.12 2.61
N THR A 45 2.14 -11.39 1.57
CA THR A 45 2.89 -12.66 1.43
C THR A 45 4.35 -12.54 1.87
N GLY A 46 4.88 -11.31 1.96
CA GLY A 46 6.22 -11.06 2.49
C GLY A 46 6.31 -11.29 4.00
N SER A 47 7.48 -11.73 4.49
CA SER A 47 7.70 -11.81 5.95
C SER A 47 7.65 -10.40 6.55
N PHE A 48 6.96 -10.22 7.67
CA PHE A 48 6.72 -8.91 8.30
C PHE A 48 6.01 -7.89 7.40
N ALA A 49 5.29 -8.34 6.36
CA ALA A 49 4.56 -7.45 5.47
C ALA A 49 3.21 -7.00 6.06
N LEU A 50 2.71 -5.85 5.56
CA LEU A 50 1.41 -5.28 5.88
C LEU A 50 0.68 -4.94 4.57
N ALA A 51 -0.53 -5.44 4.38
CA ALA A 51 -1.40 -5.07 3.26
C ALA A 51 -2.75 -4.60 3.82
N CYS A 52 -3.14 -3.37 3.51
CA CYS A 52 -4.30 -2.70 4.08
C CYS A 52 -5.07 -1.94 3.00
N GLY A 53 -6.24 -2.44 2.61
CA GLY A 53 -7.04 -1.85 1.54
C GLY A 53 -7.38 -2.87 0.45
N GLY A 54 -8.44 -2.60 -0.29
CA GLY A 54 -9.02 -3.61 -1.17
C GLY A 54 -8.07 -3.95 -2.29
N LEU A 55 -7.78 -5.24 -2.49
CA LEU A 55 -6.84 -5.70 -3.51
C LEU A 55 -5.41 -5.15 -3.31
N SER A 56 -5.04 -4.70 -2.11
CA SER A 56 -3.65 -4.35 -1.82
C SER A 56 -2.76 -5.60 -1.81
N SER A 57 -1.50 -5.47 -2.20
CA SER A 57 -0.51 -6.54 -2.23
C SER A 57 0.78 -6.06 -1.59
N ALA A 58 1.30 -6.81 -0.61
CA ALA A 58 2.61 -6.60 -0.03
C ALA A 58 3.40 -7.92 -0.10
N ALA A 59 4.08 -8.14 -1.24
CA ALA A 59 4.88 -9.34 -1.47
C ALA A 59 6.33 -9.20 -0.95
N GLY A 60 6.82 -7.97 -0.81
CA GLY A 60 8.16 -7.69 -0.31
C GLY A 60 8.34 -8.05 1.17
N ASN A 61 9.50 -8.59 1.54
CA ASN A 61 9.88 -8.78 2.95
C ASN A 61 9.95 -7.42 3.66
N GLY A 62 9.16 -7.21 4.71
CA GLY A 62 8.98 -5.91 5.38
C GLY A 62 8.18 -4.89 4.53
N GLY A 63 7.50 -5.35 3.49
CA GLY A 63 6.69 -4.52 2.59
C GLY A 63 5.45 -3.95 3.28
N THR A 64 5.02 -2.77 2.91
CA THR A 64 3.81 -2.12 3.45
C THR A 64 2.99 -1.53 2.32
N ALA A 65 1.81 -2.09 2.06
CA ALA A 65 0.84 -1.60 1.09
C ALA A 65 -0.40 -1.09 1.81
N ILE A 66 -0.72 0.20 1.67
CA ILE A 66 -1.89 0.84 2.27
C ILE A 66 -2.63 1.62 1.19
N GLY A 67 -3.88 1.23 0.90
CA GLY A 67 -4.73 1.81 -0.13
C GLY A 67 -5.33 0.76 -1.06
N PHE A 68 -6.41 1.11 -1.76
CA PHE A 68 -7.01 0.26 -2.77
C PHE A 68 -6.01 -0.04 -3.91
N GLN A 69 -5.76 -1.31 -4.22
CA GLN A 69 -4.78 -1.76 -5.22
C GLN A 69 -3.36 -1.16 -5.03
N SER A 70 -2.95 -0.91 -3.77
CA SER A 70 -1.56 -0.57 -3.48
C SER A 70 -0.65 -1.81 -3.58
N GLU A 71 0.56 -1.65 -4.07
CA GLU A 71 1.50 -2.75 -4.33
C GLU A 71 2.89 -2.46 -3.75
N ALA A 72 3.33 -3.27 -2.79
CA ALA A 72 4.63 -3.17 -2.14
C ALA A 72 5.42 -4.48 -2.33
N ASP A 73 6.00 -4.64 -3.52
CA ASP A 73 6.64 -5.88 -3.96
C ASP A 73 8.15 -5.92 -3.67
N GLY A 74 8.79 -4.76 -3.55
CA GLY A 74 10.20 -4.68 -3.20
C GLY A 74 10.50 -4.98 -1.72
N ARG A 75 11.71 -5.43 -1.41
CA ARG A 75 12.16 -5.64 -0.02
C ARG A 75 12.09 -4.32 0.76
N VAL A 76 11.41 -4.26 1.90
CA VAL A 76 11.17 -3.06 2.71
C VAL A 76 10.47 -1.93 1.91
N ALA A 77 9.74 -2.27 0.85
CA ALA A 77 9.02 -1.30 0.04
C ALA A 77 7.77 -0.76 0.77
N LYS A 78 7.44 0.50 0.55
CA LYS A 78 6.27 1.16 1.15
C LYS A 78 5.41 1.79 0.07
N ALA A 79 4.21 1.29 -0.16
CA ALA A 79 3.20 1.83 -1.06
C ALA A 79 2.03 2.39 -0.24
N LEU A 80 1.88 3.72 -0.24
CA LEU A 80 0.94 4.45 0.59
C LEU A 80 0.05 5.32 -0.30
N GLY A 81 -1.12 4.81 -0.69
CA GLY A 81 -2.09 5.48 -1.56
C GLY A 81 -2.82 4.48 -2.45
N SER A 82 -3.98 4.88 -2.97
CA SER A 82 -4.69 4.09 -3.97
C SER A 82 -3.82 3.92 -5.22
N LEU A 83 -3.70 2.70 -5.76
CA LEU A 83 -2.91 2.37 -6.95
C LEU A 83 -1.41 2.73 -6.85
N SER A 84 -0.90 2.98 -5.64
CA SER A 84 0.52 3.25 -5.42
C SER A 84 1.35 1.99 -5.61
N GLN A 85 2.54 2.13 -6.20
CA GLN A 85 3.43 1.02 -6.55
C GLN A 85 4.84 1.27 -6.01
N ALA A 86 5.30 0.41 -5.12
CA ALA A 86 6.65 0.40 -4.59
C ALA A 86 7.28 -0.97 -4.91
N THR A 87 7.87 -1.07 -6.10
CA THR A 87 8.35 -2.35 -6.66
C THR A 87 9.87 -2.51 -6.56
N GLY A 88 10.62 -1.40 -6.46
CA GLY A 88 12.06 -1.45 -6.17
C GLY A 88 12.35 -1.80 -4.71
N ASN A 89 13.53 -2.33 -4.41
CA ASN A 89 13.95 -2.62 -3.04
C ASN A 89 14.24 -1.33 -2.28
N TYR A 90 13.88 -1.27 -1.00
CA TYR A 90 14.06 -0.11 -0.11
C TYR A 90 13.38 1.16 -0.63
N THR A 91 12.22 1.01 -1.29
CA THR A 91 11.48 2.11 -1.91
C THR A 91 10.37 2.68 -1.04
N THR A 92 9.96 3.91 -1.35
CA THR A 92 8.75 4.52 -0.78
C THR A 92 7.96 5.25 -1.86
N ALA A 93 6.74 4.81 -2.12
CA ALA A 93 5.74 5.46 -2.96
C ALA A 93 4.60 5.99 -2.08
N THR A 94 4.43 7.31 -2.03
CA THR A 94 3.38 7.98 -1.26
C THR A 94 2.54 8.87 -2.16
N GLY A 95 1.23 8.66 -2.20
CA GLY A 95 0.27 9.37 -3.04
C GLY A 95 -0.48 8.44 -3.98
N SER A 96 -1.66 8.87 -4.42
CA SER A 96 -2.45 8.12 -5.40
C SER A 96 -1.66 7.94 -6.70
N GLU A 97 -1.58 6.70 -7.20
CA GLU A 97 -0.86 6.36 -8.44
C GLU A 97 0.63 6.74 -8.43
N SER A 98 1.23 6.94 -7.26
CA SER A 98 2.68 7.14 -7.12
C SER A 98 3.45 5.85 -7.42
N LYS A 99 4.63 5.96 -8.04
CA LYS A 99 5.44 4.83 -8.48
C LYS A 99 6.89 5.00 -8.04
N ALA A 100 7.39 4.15 -7.15
CA ALA A 100 8.78 4.03 -6.77
C ALA A 100 9.32 2.68 -7.27
N ILE A 101 9.94 2.69 -8.44
CA ILE A 101 10.33 1.49 -9.19
C ILE A 101 11.84 1.25 -9.10
N GLY A 102 12.64 2.31 -9.00
CA GLY A 102 14.09 2.19 -8.87
C GLY A 102 14.48 1.66 -7.49
N ASP A 103 15.51 0.83 -7.39
CA ASP A 103 16.02 0.43 -6.08
C ASP A 103 16.46 1.67 -5.26
N SER A 104 16.07 1.72 -4.00
CA SER A 104 16.26 2.85 -3.08
C SER A 104 15.61 4.16 -3.54
N SER A 105 14.61 4.11 -4.41
CA SER A 105 13.91 5.30 -4.91
C SER A 105 12.77 5.76 -4.00
N THR A 106 12.46 7.05 -4.03
CA THR A 106 11.34 7.65 -3.30
C THR A 106 10.45 8.45 -4.25
N ALA A 107 9.16 8.12 -4.33
CA ALA A 107 8.14 8.87 -5.06
C ALA A 107 7.11 9.41 -4.07
N THR A 108 6.95 10.72 -4.00
CA THR A 108 6.00 11.38 -3.09
C THR A 108 5.18 12.42 -3.85
N GLY A 109 3.89 12.19 -4.00
CA GLY A 109 2.95 13.01 -4.75
C GLY A 109 2.02 12.17 -5.61
N VAL A 110 0.83 12.68 -5.89
CA VAL A 110 -0.11 12.04 -6.83
C VAL A 110 0.54 11.93 -8.20
N LEU A 111 0.53 10.75 -8.84
CA LEU A 111 1.17 10.49 -10.13
C LEU A 111 2.71 10.71 -10.17
N SER A 112 3.38 10.77 -9.01
CA SER A 112 4.85 10.86 -8.97
C SER A 112 5.48 9.53 -9.44
N ASN A 113 6.63 9.59 -10.12
CA ASN A 113 7.31 8.41 -10.66
C ASN A 113 8.83 8.49 -10.46
N ALA A 114 9.38 7.69 -9.56
CA ALA A 114 10.82 7.53 -9.34
C ALA A 114 11.28 6.18 -9.89
N ALA A 115 11.81 6.16 -11.12
CA ALA A 115 12.25 4.94 -11.81
C ALA A 115 13.77 4.73 -11.80
N GLY A 116 14.55 5.77 -11.49
CA GLY A 116 16.00 5.68 -11.36
C GLY A 116 16.45 5.07 -10.02
N VAL A 117 17.56 4.34 -10.03
CA VAL A 117 18.17 3.81 -8.79
C VAL A 117 18.61 4.97 -7.89
N GLY A 118 18.12 4.95 -6.66
CA GLY A 118 18.32 5.99 -5.65
C GLY A 118 17.53 7.27 -5.90
N SER A 119 16.68 7.34 -6.94
CA SER A 119 16.08 8.59 -7.39
C SER A 119 14.95 9.07 -6.48
N THR A 120 14.71 10.38 -6.47
CA THR A 120 13.66 10.99 -5.65
C THR A 120 12.74 11.84 -6.53
N ALA A 121 11.47 11.47 -6.64
CA ALA A 121 10.42 12.26 -7.28
C ALA A 121 9.52 12.86 -6.20
N MET A 122 9.53 14.18 -6.05
CA MET A 122 8.70 14.91 -5.07
C MET A 122 7.77 15.89 -5.78
N GLY A 123 6.49 15.88 -5.41
CA GLY A 123 5.43 16.69 -6.01
C GLY A 123 4.53 15.88 -6.94
N GLY A 124 3.29 16.35 -7.11
CA GLY A 124 2.34 15.70 -8.01
C GLY A 124 2.84 15.73 -9.46
N GLY A 125 2.85 14.57 -10.13
CA GLY A 125 3.33 14.43 -11.52
C GLY A 125 4.85 14.52 -11.71
N SER A 126 5.64 14.57 -10.63
CA SER A 126 7.11 14.59 -10.73
C SER A 126 7.68 13.27 -11.27
N ILE A 127 8.74 13.32 -12.09
CA ILE A 127 9.33 12.13 -12.71
C ILE A 127 10.84 12.12 -12.49
N ALA A 128 11.40 11.07 -11.88
CA ALA A 128 12.83 10.89 -11.60
C ALA A 128 13.37 9.59 -12.22
N ASN A 129 13.84 9.65 -13.48
CA ASN A 129 14.30 8.47 -14.24
C ASN A 129 15.82 8.23 -14.18
N SER A 130 16.61 9.18 -13.71
CA SER A 130 18.08 9.07 -13.64
C SER A 130 18.52 8.45 -12.31
N ILE A 131 19.65 7.73 -12.34
CA ILE A 131 20.31 7.26 -11.11
C ILE A 131 20.90 8.45 -10.35
N SER A 132 20.76 8.48 -9.02
CA SER A 132 21.18 9.62 -8.20
C SER A 132 22.68 9.92 -8.23
N GLY A 133 23.49 8.98 -8.72
CA GLY A 133 24.93 9.15 -8.92
C GLY A 133 25.36 9.62 -10.32
N ALA A 134 24.46 9.67 -11.32
CA ALA A 134 24.81 10.10 -12.69
C ALA A 134 24.87 11.63 -12.84
N LEU A 135 24.51 12.37 -11.80
CA LEU A 135 24.55 13.83 -11.79
C LEU A 135 25.48 14.26 -10.64
N GLU A 136 26.79 14.26 -10.88
CA GLU A 136 27.75 14.97 -10.02
C GLU A 136 27.35 16.46 -9.98
N GLY A 137 26.54 16.86 -9.00
CA GLY A 137 26.02 18.22 -8.83
C GLY A 137 24.50 18.35 -8.72
N ALA A 138 23.72 17.28 -8.86
CA ALA A 138 22.29 17.34 -8.54
C ALA A 138 22.12 17.36 -7.01
N ASN A 139 21.46 18.40 -6.47
CA ASN A 139 20.95 18.36 -5.11
C ASN A 139 20.21 17.02 -4.90
N PRO A 140 20.35 16.31 -3.77
CA PRO A 140 19.58 15.07 -3.51
C PRO A 140 18.05 15.31 -3.47
N PHE A 141 17.64 16.59 -3.46
CA PHE A 141 16.29 17.11 -3.66
C PHE A 141 15.96 17.51 -5.11
N ALA A 142 16.80 17.13 -6.09
CA ALA A 142 16.66 17.54 -7.47
C ALA A 142 15.36 16.97 -8.06
N LEU A 143 14.37 17.84 -8.20
CA LEU A 143 13.96 18.52 -9.44
C LEU A 143 14.71 18.19 -10.77
N GLY A 144 15.47 17.09 -10.87
CA GLY A 144 16.56 16.87 -11.85
C GLY A 144 16.44 15.64 -12.74
N ALA A 145 15.35 14.89 -12.67
CA ALA A 145 14.77 14.37 -13.90
C ALA A 145 13.47 15.17 -14.07
N THR A 146 13.29 15.72 -15.26
CA THR A 146 12.19 16.59 -15.68
C THR A 146 11.06 16.73 -14.65
N ALA A 147 11.17 17.72 -13.75
CA ALA A 147 10.02 18.27 -13.08
C ALA A 147 9.20 18.98 -14.16
N LEU A 148 8.47 18.20 -14.96
CA LEU A 148 7.25 18.68 -15.59
C LEU A 148 6.31 18.93 -14.42
N LEU A 149 6.48 20.10 -13.79
CA LEU A 149 5.45 20.70 -13.00
C LEU A 149 4.24 20.74 -13.95
N TYR A 150 3.24 19.92 -13.67
CA TYR A 150 1.93 20.06 -14.29
C TYR A 150 1.38 21.41 -13.81
N ASP A 151 1.83 22.50 -14.42
CA ASP A 151 1.23 23.82 -14.26
C ASP A 151 -0.12 23.73 -14.95
N GLY A 152 -1.16 23.49 -14.14
CA GLY A 152 -2.56 23.50 -14.55
C GLY A 152 -3.00 24.90 -14.97
N LYS A 153 -2.41 25.45 -16.03
CA LYS A 153 -2.93 26.58 -16.79
C LYS A 153 -2.97 26.24 -18.27
N SER A 154 -4.15 25.84 -18.72
CA SER A 154 -4.71 26.21 -20.01
C SER A 154 -6.18 26.52 -19.83
#